data_AF-A0A4P6MGC0-F1
#
_entry.id   AF-A0A4P6MGC0-F1
#
_cell.length_a   1.000
_cell.length_b   1.000
_cell.length_c   1.000
_cell.angle_alpha   90.00
_cell.angle_beta   90.00
_cell.angle_gamma   90.00
#
_symmetry.space_group_name_H-M   'P 1'
#
loop_
_entity.id
_entity.type
_entity.pdbx_description
1 polymer ?
#
loop_
_entity_poly.entity_id
_entity_poly.type
_entity_poly.pdbx_seq_one_letter_code
_entity_poly.pdbx_strand_id
1 'polypeptide(L)'
;MLSEQMDTTVSEANVREMIAEERKKYGLGFLPPDVAIKLVEQQTGQNLLTTLRTQMQSAVDTMLFPTFNDPKNIEGLLEKLGRELLCFLLSGRMDVAPMWAHYADNNSGFLVAFDTEHEWFQRRKDGQKTRLQKVTYFDGKVEEPLADIQAALISKTTAWEYEREWRLY
;
A
#
# COMPACT_ATOMS: atom_id res chain seq x y z
N MET A 1 7.09 9.13 -6.92
CA MET A 1 5.69 9.08 -7.38
C MET A 1 4.66 9.60 -6.35
N LEU A 2 5.01 9.81 -5.07
CA LEU A 2 4.23 10.63 -4.10
C LEU A 2 3.91 12.05 -4.65
N SER A 3 4.84 12.62 -5.41
CA SER A 3 4.65 13.87 -6.16
C SER A 3 3.57 13.76 -7.23
N GLU A 4 3.42 12.63 -7.93
CA GLU A 4 2.38 12.44 -8.95
C GLU A 4 1.00 12.20 -8.33
N GLN A 5 0.93 11.47 -7.21
CA GLN A 5 -0.30 11.35 -6.43
C GLN A 5 -0.69 12.67 -5.77
N MET A 6 0.28 13.45 -5.28
CA MET A 6 0.06 14.84 -4.87
C MET A 6 -0.42 15.71 -6.03
N ASP A 7 0.12 15.54 -7.23
CA ASP A 7 -0.31 16.31 -8.40
C ASP A 7 -1.73 15.97 -8.83
N THR A 8 -2.11 14.71 -8.67
CA THR A 8 -3.49 14.26 -8.91
C THR A 8 -4.42 14.81 -7.84
N THR A 9 -4.03 14.76 -6.56
CA THR A 9 -4.83 15.23 -5.42
C THR A 9 -4.97 16.75 -5.39
N VAL A 10 -3.90 17.48 -5.71
CA VAL A 10 -3.83 18.95 -5.84
C VAL A 10 -4.04 19.35 -7.30
N SER A 11 -4.85 18.58 -8.04
CA SER A 11 -5.30 18.99 -9.36
C SER A 11 -6.37 20.06 -9.24
N GLU A 12 -6.46 20.93 -10.25
CA GLU A 12 -7.43 22.04 -10.25
C GLU A 12 -8.88 21.54 -10.08
N ALA A 13 -9.23 20.41 -10.69
CA ALA A 13 -10.55 19.80 -10.56
C ALA A 13 -10.85 19.34 -9.13
N ASN A 14 -9.92 18.62 -8.50
CA ASN A 14 -10.11 18.07 -7.15
C ASN A 14 -10.11 19.16 -6.08
N VAL A 15 -9.28 20.19 -6.24
CA VAL A 15 -9.28 21.34 -5.32
C VAL A 15 -10.56 22.16 -5.46
N ARG A 16 -11.11 22.32 -6.68
CA ARG A 16 -12.41 22.97 -6.89
C ARG A 16 -13.55 22.20 -6.22
N GLU A 17 -13.52 20.87 -6.27
CA GLU A 17 -14.50 20.01 -5.61
C GLU A 17 -14.39 20.11 -4.08
N MET A 18 -13.18 20.00 -3.53
CA MET A 18 -12.92 20.16 -2.09
C MET A 18 -13.35 21.53 -1.56
N ILE A 19 -13.07 22.61 -2.31
CA ILE A 19 -13.53 23.97 -1.99
C ILE A 19 -15.07 24.05 -2.09
N ALA A 20 -15.71 23.36 -3.03
CA ALA A 20 -17.16 23.33 -3.12
C ALA A 20 -17.80 22.62 -1.90
N GLU A 21 -17.20 21.55 -1.39
CA GLU A 21 -17.68 20.83 -0.22
C GLU A 21 -17.48 21.62 1.09
N GLU A 22 -16.26 22.12 1.34
CA GLU A 22 -15.97 22.87 2.56
C GLU A 22 -16.79 24.18 2.65
N ARG A 23 -17.07 24.83 1.51
CA ARG A 23 -17.94 26.02 1.51
C ARG A 23 -19.39 25.71 1.87
N LYS A 24 -19.92 24.54 1.51
CA LYS A 24 -21.25 24.10 1.95
C LYS A 24 -21.26 23.87 3.46
N LYS A 25 -20.19 23.30 3.99
CA LYS A 25 -20.02 23.00 5.42
C LYS A 25 -19.90 24.26 6.30
N TYR A 26 -19.27 25.32 5.81
CA TYR A 26 -19.14 26.60 6.51
C TYR A 26 -20.21 27.65 6.14
N GLY A 27 -21.29 27.27 5.45
CA GLY A 27 -22.41 28.17 5.15
C GLY A 27 -22.13 29.23 4.06
N LEU A 28 -21.05 29.05 3.28
CA LEU A 28 -20.63 29.94 2.18
C LEU A 28 -21.08 29.42 0.80
N GLY A 29 -22.06 28.50 0.76
CA GLY A 29 -22.55 27.87 -0.47
C GLY A 29 -23.19 28.83 -1.49
N PHE A 30 -23.47 30.08 -1.08
CA PHE A 30 -23.99 31.13 -1.96
C PHE A 30 -22.92 31.78 -2.84
N LEU A 31 -21.63 31.62 -2.51
CA LEU A 31 -20.53 32.14 -3.31
C LEU A 31 -20.16 31.15 -4.43
N PRO A 32 -19.99 31.59 -5.68
CA PRO A 32 -19.45 30.73 -6.74
C PRO A 32 -17.99 30.29 -6.43
N PRO A 33 -17.59 29.04 -6.76
CA PRO A 33 -16.23 28.51 -6.50
C PRO A 33 -15.13 29.44 -7.02
N ASP A 34 -15.30 29.94 -8.23
CA ASP A 34 -14.31 30.78 -8.89
C ASP A 34 -14.13 32.14 -8.18
N VAL A 35 -15.19 32.65 -7.54
CA VAL A 35 -15.15 33.91 -6.78
C VAL A 35 -14.42 33.72 -5.45
N ALA A 36 -14.66 32.58 -4.77
CA ALA A 36 -13.95 32.25 -3.54
C ALA A 36 -12.46 32.02 -3.79
N ILE A 37 -12.10 31.32 -4.86
CA ILE A 37 -10.70 31.11 -5.27
C ILE A 37 -10.04 32.46 -5.58
N LYS A 38 -10.66 33.31 -6.40
CA LYS A 38 -10.13 34.65 -6.71
C LYS A 38 -9.96 35.55 -5.48
N LEU A 39 -10.88 35.47 -4.51
CA LEU A 39 -10.77 36.21 -3.24
C LEU A 39 -9.55 35.77 -2.45
N VAL A 40 -9.31 34.46 -2.36
CA VAL A 40 -8.15 33.90 -1.68
C VAL A 40 -6.86 34.29 -2.41
N GLU A 41 -6.83 34.17 -3.74
CA GLU A 41 -5.70 34.57 -4.58
C GLU A 41 -5.40 36.08 -4.49
N GLN A 42 -6.43 36.93 -4.40
CA GLN A 42 -6.29 38.37 -4.20
C GLN A 42 -5.76 38.73 -2.81
N GLN A 43 -6.14 37.99 -1.77
CA GLN A 43 -5.67 38.23 -0.40
C GLN A 43 -4.26 37.70 -0.15
N THR A 44 -3.89 36.57 -0.76
CA THR A 44 -2.56 35.97 -0.58
C THR A 44 -1.54 36.41 -1.64
N GLY A 45 -1.98 37.00 -2.75
CA GLY A 45 -1.11 37.45 -3.85
C GLY A 45 -0.44 36.30 -4.61
N GLN A 46 -0.84 35.06 -4.36
CA GLN A 46 -0.31 33.85 -4.98
C GLN A 46 -1.46 32.96 -5.46
N ASN A 47 -1.20 32.13 -6.47
CA ASN A 47 -2.17 31.16 -6.94
C ASN A 47 -2.36 30.07 -5.89
N LEU A 48 -3.61 29.84 -5.46
CA LEU A 48 -3.95 28.95 -4.34
C LEU A 48 -3.40 27.53 -4.52
N LEU A 49 -3.42 27.00 -5.74
CA LEU A 49 -2.90 25.66 -6.04
C LEU A 49 -1.40 25.58 -5.81
N THR A 50 -0.66 26.61 -6.24
CA THR A 50 0.79 26.65 -6.04
C THR A 50 1.14 26.69 -4.56
N THR A 51 0.45 27.49 -3.75
CA THR A 51 0.70 27.58 -2.30
C THR A 51 0.35 26.27 -1.57
N LEU A 52 -0.79 25.66 -1.88
CA LEU A 52 -1.18 24.36 -1.30
C LEU A 52 -0.18 23.26 -1.65
N ARG A 53 0.27 23.22 -2.91
CA ARG A 53 1.27 22.26 -3.38
C ARG A 53 2.59 22.44 -2.64
N THR A 54 3.09 23.68 -2.54
CA THR A 54 4.35 23.96 -1.84
C THR A 54 4.28 23.61 -0.36
N GLN A 55 3.16 23.91 0.31
CA GLN A 55 2.98 23.57 1.73
C GLN A 55 2.87 22.05 1.95
N MET A 56 2.11 21.34 1.11
CA MET A 56 2.03 19.88 1.18
C MET A 56 3.39 19.22 0.92
N GLN A 57 4.13 19.69 -0.08
CA GLN A 57 5.45 19.15 -0.39
C GLN A 57 6.41 19.36 0.78
N SER A 58 6.42 20.55 1.36
CA SER A 58 7.23 20.85 2.54
C SER A 58 6.84 19.99 3.74
N ALA A 59 5.55 19.72 3.96
CA ALA A 59 5.09 18.82 5.03
C ALA A 59 5.55 17.37 4.80
N VAL A 60 5.48 16.88 3.57
CA VAL A 60 5.98 15.54 3.21
C VAL A 60 7.49 15.44 3.43
N ASP A 61 8.25 16.43 2.97
CA ASP A 61 9.71 16.47 3.05
C ASP A 61 10.23 16.65 4.47
N THR A 62 9.51 17.39 5.32
CA THR A 62 10.00 17.73 6.67
C THR A 62 9.46 16.79 7.75
N MET A 63 8.27 16.21 7.56
CA MET A 63 7.67 15.28 8.52
C MET A 63 7.68 13.83 8.04
N LEU A 64 7.13 13.53 6.86
CA LEU A 64 6.90 12.13 6.46
C LEU A 64 8.20 11.42 6.11
N PHE A 65 9.04 11.98 5.25
CA PHE A 65 10.28 11.32 4.82
C PHE A 65 11.28 11.09 5.98
N PRO A 66 11.55 12.05 6.88
CA PRO A 66 12.45 11.81 8.01
C PRO A 66 11.89 10.78 9.00
N THR A 67 10.56 10.78 9.20
CA THR A 67 9.90 9.81 10.07
C THR A 67 9.97 8.41 9.47
N PHE A 68 9.74 8.24 8.17
CA PHE A 68 9.86 6.95 7.50
C PHE A 68 11.30 6.51 7.26
N ASN A 69 12.31 7.39 7.28
CA ASN A 69 13.71 6.98 7.18
C ASN A 69 14.35 6.64 8.54
N ASP A 70 13.63 6.83 9.66
CA ASP A 70 14.07 6.31 10.95
C ASP A 70 13.80 4.79 11.01
N PRO A 71 14.84 3.96 11.19
CA PRO A 71 14.69 2.51 11.27
C PRO A 71 13.63 2.05 12.28
N LYS A 72 13.48 2.76 13.41
CA LYS A 72 12.50 2.39 14.45
C LYS A 72 11.04 2.61 14.01
N ASN A 73 10.80 3.63 13.20
CA ASN A 73 9.47 3.93 12.69
C ASN A 73 9.10 3.00 11.53
N ILE A 74 10.07 2.63 10.69
CA ILE A 74 9.87 1.56 9.68
C ILE A 74 9.55 0.25 10.38
N GLU A 75 10.32 -0.12 11.40
CA GLU A 75 10.09 -1.35 12.16
C GLU A 75 8.69 -1.37 12.77
N GLY A 76 8.28 -0.30 13.46
CA GLY A 76 6.93 -0.19 14.03
C GLY A 76 5.81 -0.23 12.98
N LEU A 77 6.02 0.38 11.81
CA LEU A 77 5.09 0.29 10.68
C LEU A 77 5.00 -1.14 10.14
N LEU A 78 6.13 -1.79 9.88
CA LEU A 78 6.20 -3.16 9.38
C LEU A 78 5.62 -4.15 10.39
N GLU A 79 5.85 -3.95 11.68
CA GLU A 79 5.24 -4.77 12.73
C GLU A 79 3.72 -4.59 12.79
N LYS A 80 3.23 -3.35 12.68
CA LYS A 80 1.79 -3.09 12.67
C LYS A 80 1.14 -3.70 11.44
N LEU A 81 1.75 -3.51 10.26
CA LEU A 81 1.33 -4.14 9.01
C LEU A 81 1.38 -5.65 9.12
N GLY A 82 2.44 -6.25 9.65
CA GLY A 82 2.55 -7.70 9.83
C GLY A 82 1.54 -8.29 10.82
N ARG A 83 1.16 -7.54 11.87
CA ARG A 83 0.11 -7.93 12.81
C ARG A 83 -1.29 -7.90 12.19
N GLU A 84 -1.58 -6.90 11.36
CA GLU A 84 -2.86 -6.77 10.66
C GLU A 84 -2.94 -7.65 9.40
N LEU A 85 -1.80 -7.90 8.76
CA LEU A 85 -1.61 -8.72 7.57
C LEU A 85 -0.97 -10.05 7.98
N LEU A 86 -1.64 -10.80 8.86
CA LEU A 86 -1.28 -12.18 9.17
C LEU A 86 -1.24 -12.98 7.87
N CYS A 87 -0.03 -13.21 7.36
CA CYS A 87 0.19 -13.86 6.09
C CYS A 87 0.58 -15.31 6.35
N PHE A 88 -0.37 -16.22 6.12
CA PHE A 88 -0.09 -17.65 6.23
C PHE A 88 0.59 -18.13 4.96
N LEU A 89 1.87 -18.53 5.09
CA LEU A 89 2.72 -18.97 3.98
C LEU A 89 2.68 -20.50 3.85
N LEU A 90 2.48 -20.97 2.62
CA LEU A 90 2.34 -22.38 2.27
C LEU A 90 3.28 -22.69 1.11
N SER A 91 3.79 -23.92 1.05
CA SER A 91 4.55 -24.40 -0.11
C SER A 91 3.73 -25.44 -0.88
N GLY A 92 3.77 -25.38 -2.20
CA GLY A 92 3.27 -26.44 -3.08
C GLY A 92 4.23 -27.64 -3.20
N ARG A 93 5.33 -27.69 -2.43
CA ARG A 93 6.37 -28.71 -2.51
C ARG A 93 6.71 -29.26 -1.13
N MET A 94 6.49 -30.55 -0.93
CA MET A 94 6.92 -31.26 0.29
C MET A 94 8.33 -31.85 0.18
N ASP A 95 8.91 -31.88 -1.02
CA ASP A 95 10.09 -32.65 -1.36
C ASP A 95 11.39 -31.83 -1.50
N VAL A 96 11.37 -30.57 -1.05
CA VAL A 96 12.54 -29.67 -1.11
C VAL A 96 13.23 -29.62 0.25
N ALA A 97 14.17 -30.54 0.48
CA ALA A 97 14.89 -30.63 1.75
C ALA A 97 15.63 -29.33 2.16
N PRO A 98 16.29 -28.57 1.26
CA PRO A 98 16.92 -27.30 1.65
C PRO A 98 15.92 -26.27 2.21
N MET A 99 14.72 -26.20 1.63
CA MET A 99 13.65 -25.32 2.09
C MET A 99 13.21 -25.72 3.51
N TRP A 100 12.97 -27.02 3.73
CA TRP A 100 12.55 -27.52 5.03
C TRP A 100 13.66 -27.47 6.09
N ALA A 101 14.94 -27.45 5.70
CA ALA A 101 16.03 -27.18 6.63
C ALA A 101 15.90 -25.78 7.27
N HIS A 102 15.44 -24.79 6.50
CA HIS A 102 15.21 -23.42 6.99
C HIS A 102 13.96 -23.29 7.85
N TYR A 103 12.90 -24.06 7.58
CA TYR A 103 11.59 -23.88 8.22
C TYR A 103 11.24 -24.92 9.29
N ALA A 104 11.95 -26.05 9.36
CA ALA A 104 11.61 -27.18 10.22
C ALA A 104 12.81 -27.64 11.07
N ASP A 105 13.48 -26.71 11.75
CA ASP A 105 14.63 -26.94 12.65
C ASP A 105 15.62 -27.95 12.06
N ASN A 106 16.19 -27.61 10.90
CA ASN A 106 17.10 -28.46 10.13
C ASN A 106 16.53 -29.84 9.75
N ASN A 107 15.29 -29.87 9.25
CA ASN A 107 14.54 -31.08 8.86
C ASN A 107 14.13 -32.02 9.99
N SER A 108 14.13 -31.56 11.25
CA SER A 108 13.68 -32.36 12.39
C SER A 108 12.18 -32.20 12.70
N GLY A 109 11.52 -31.22 12.09
CA GLY A 109 10.09 -31.00 12.20
C GLY A 109 9.23 -31.94 11.34
N PHE A 110 7.94 -31.62 11.27
CA PHE A 110 6.96 -32.34 10.43
C PHE A 110 6.23 -31.36 9.51
N LEU A 111 5.76 -31.87 8.37
CA LEU A 111 4.94 -31.11 7.44
C LEU A 111 3.47 -31.36 7.70
N VAL A 112 2.66 -30.30 7.65
CA VAL A 112 1.20 -30.40 7.63
C VAL A 112 0.74 -30.15 6.19
N ALA A 113 0.15 -31.19 5.59
CA ALA A 113 -0.45 -31.09 4.27
C ALA A 113 -1.91 -30.64 4.39
N PHE A 114 -2.34 -29.80 3.45
CA PHE A 114 -3.71 -29.32 3.35
C PHE A 114 -4.32 -29.79 2.03
N ASP A 115 -5.60 -30.18 2.09
CA ASP A 115 -6.41 -30.34 0.89
C ASP A 115 -6.84 -28.96 0.40
N THR A 116 -6.24 -28.51 -0.70
CA THR A 116 -6.53 -27.21 -1.30
C THR A 116 -7.81 -27.20 -2.13
N GLU A 117 -8.41 -28.36 -2.44
CA GLU A 117 -9.72 -28.46 -3.11
C GLU A 117 -10.87 -28.20 -2.14
N HIS A 118 -10.62 -28.27 -0.83
CA HIS A 118 -11.61 -27.96 0.19
C HIS A 118 -12.22 -26.57 0.01
N GLU A 119 -13.54 -26.45 0.20
CA GLU A 119 -14.31 -25.22 -0.08
C GLU A 119 -13.77 -23.97 0.63
N TRP A 120 -13.16 -24.17 1.80
CA TRP A 120 -12.53 -23.11 2.58
C TRP A 120 -11.46 -22.38 1.78
N PHE A 121 -10.60 -23.10 1.06
CA PHE A 121 -9.56 -22.50 0.20
C PHE A 121 -10.15 -21.92 -1.09
N GLN A 122 -11.21 -22.53 -1.63
CA GLN A 122 -11.76 -22.18 -2.95
C GLN A 122 -12.63 -20.92 -2.94
N ARG A 123 -13.27 -20.58 -1.81
CA ARG A 123 -14.25 -19.48 -1.75
C ARG A 123 -13.84 -18.36 -0.81
N ARG A 124 -13.66 -17.16 -1.36
CA ARG A 124 -13.74 -15.91 -0.60
C ARG A 124 -15.21 -15.55 -0.35
N LYS A 125 -15.45 -14.79 0.72
CA LYS A 125 -16.82 -14.35 1.12
C LYS A 125 -17.46 -13.42 0.08
N ASP A 126 -16.66 -12.82 -0.80
CA ASP A 126 -17.05 -11.85 -1.83
C ASP A 126 -17.33 -12.49 -3.21
N GLY A 127 -17.22 -13.81 -3.35
CA GLY A 127 -17.47 -14.52 -4.61
C GLY A 127 -16.33 -14.43 -5.64
N GLN A 128 -15.22 -13.78 -5.31
CA GLN A 128 -14.01 -13.76 -6.14
C GLN A 128 -13.16 -15.04 -5.93
N LYS A 129 -12.14 -15.23 -6.78
CA LYS A 129 -11.23 -16.39 -6.86
C LYS A 129 -10.70 -16.88 -5.50
N THR A 130 -10.12 -18.09 -5.51
CA THR A 130 -9.47 -18.80 -4.38
C THR A 130 -8.76 -17.88 -3.38
N ARG A 131 -8.84 -18.24 -2.08
CA ARG A 131 -8.12 -17.54 -1.01
C ARG A 131 -6.61 -17.62 -1.19
N LEU A 132 -6.12 -18.68 -1.82
CA LEU A 132 -4.70 -18.92 -2.07
C LEU A 132 -4.18 -17.97 -3.16
N GLN A 133 -3.29 -17.07 -2.77
CA GLN A 133 -2.60 -16.19 -3.69
C GLN A 133 -1.21 -16.76 -3.99
N LYS A 134 -0.91 -16.99 -5.27
CA LYS A 134 0.41 -17.46 -5.67
C LYS A 134 1.41 -16.31 -5.57
N VAL A 135 2.61 -16.59 -5.02
CA VAL A 135 3.69 -15.61 -4.98
C VAL A 135 4.22 -15.34 -6.39
N THR A 136 4.45 -14.06 -6.70
CA THR A 136 5.09 -13.64 -7.95
C THR A 136 6.60 -13.58 -7.76
N TYR A 137 7.35 -14.24 -8.64
CA TYR A 137 8.80 -14.30 -8.57
C TYR A 137 9.44 -13.39 -9.62
N PHE A 138 10.33 -12.50 -9.21
CA PHE A 138 11.07 -11.62 -10.12
C PHE A 138 12.33 -11.04 -9.47
N ASP A 139 13.35 -10.73 -10.26
CA ASP A 139 14.63 -10.17 -9.79
C ASP A 139 14.76 -8.67 -10.07
N GLY A 140 13.69 -7.93 -9.78
CA GLY A 140 13.63 -6.48 -9.92
C GLY A 140 13.42 -5.79 -8.58
N LYS A 141 13.40 -4.46 -8.60
CA LYS A 141 12.92 -3.68 -7.46
C LYS A 141 11.43 -3.39 -7.68
N VAL A 142 10.64 -3.49 -6.61
CA VAL A 142 9.31 -2.87 -6.60
C VAL A 142 9.57 -1.36 -6.57
N GLU A 143 9.35 -0.67 -7.68
CA GLU A 143 9.68 0.76 -7.78
C GLU A 143 8.89 1.61 -6.78
N GLU A 144 7.63 1.26 -6.51
CA GLU A 144 6.74 1.99 -5.60
C GLU A 144 5.95 1.01 -4.69
N PRO A 145 6.57 0.50 -3.61
CA PRO A 145 5.97 -0.52 -2.74
C PRO A 145 4.67 -0.09 -2.07
N LEU A 146 4.47 1.22 -1.91
CA LEU A 146 3.25 1.79 -1.34
C LEU A 146 2.12 1.95 -2.36
N ALA A 147 2.45 2.03 -3.66
CA ALA A 147 1.46 2.10 -4.73
C ALA A 147 0.77 0.73 -4.94
N ASP A 148 1.53 -0.35 -4.77
CA ASP A 148 1.01 -1.72 -4.78
C ASP A 148 1.61 -2.53 -3.63
N ILE A 149 1.08 -2.27 -2.42
CA ILE A 149 1.46 -2.97 -1.19
C ILE A 149 1.22 -4.48 -1.34
N GLN A 150 0.21 -4.87 -2.11
CA GLN A 150 -0.03 -6.27 -2.40
C GLN A 150 1.13 -6.83 -3.23
N ALA A 151 1.49 -6.28 -4.38
CA ALA A 151 2.66 -6.75 -5.13
C ALA A 151 3.95 -6.77 -4.30
N ALA A 152 4.17 -5.76 -3.45
CA ALA A 152 5.32 -5.73 -2.53
C ALA A 152 5.31 -6.88 -1.51
N LEU A 153 4.12 -7.23 -0.99
CA LEU A 153 3.95 -8.29 0.01
C LEU A 153 3.61 -9.66 -0.58
N ILE A 154 3.39 -9.79 -1.89
CA ILE A 154 3.13 -11.07 -2.58
C ILE A 154 4.20 -11.33 -3.65
N SER A 155 5.45 -10.93 -3.38
CA SER A 155 6.57 -11.23 -4.26
C SER A 155 7.84 -11.67 -3.54
N LYS A 156 8.69 -12.38 -4.29
CA LYS A 156 10.01 -12.87 -3.86
C LYS A 156 10.97 -12.83 -5.05
N THR A 157 12.27 -12.89 -4.77
CA THR A 157 13.29 -13.06 -5.83
C THR A 157 13.19 -14.45 -6.45
N THR A 158 13.61 -14.60 -7.71
CA THR A 158 13.49 -15.87 -8.46
C THR A 158 14.32 -16.99 -7.84
N ALA A 159 15.36 -16.64 -7.06
CA ALA A 159 16.14 -17.57 -6.29
C ALA A 159 15.30 -18.45 -5.35
N TRP A 160 14.09 -18.03 -4.97
CA TRP A 160 13.15 -18.78 -4.12
C TRP A 160 11.98 -19.41 -4.89
N GLU A 161 11.99 -19.39 -6.23
CA GLU A 161 10.89 -19.92 -7.04
C GLU A 161 10.64 -21.42 -6.79
N TYR A 162 11.69 -22.16 -6.42
CA TYR A 162 11.61 -23.57 -6.12
C TYR A 162 10.64 -23.88 -4.95
N GLU A 163 10.37 -22.92 -4.07
CA GLU A 163 9.44 -23.08 -2.95
C GLU A 163 7.99 -23.23 -3.40
N ARG A 164 7.63 -22.71 -4.59
CA ARG A 164 6.25 -22.65 -5.11
C ARG A 164 5.26 -22.17 -4.05
N GLU A 165 5.53 -21.00 -3.52
CA GLU A 165 4.85 -20.45 -2.36
C GLU A 165 3.46 -19.91 -2.69
N TRP A 166 2.55 -20.10 -1.73
CA TRP A 166 1.19 -19.59 -1.71
C TRP A 166 0.96 -18.85 -0.39
N ARG A 167 0.13 -17.81 -0.43
CA ARG A 167 -0.16 -16.96 0.72
C ARG A 167 -1.66 -16.81 0.93
N LEU A 168 -2.09 -16.77 2.20
CA LEU A 168 -3.44 -16.40 2.61
C LEU A 168 -3.42 -15.08 3.38
N TYR A 169 -4.41 -14.23 3.08
CA TYR A 169 -4.68 -12.93 3.71
C TYR A 169 -6.16 -12.81 4.05
#